data_AF-A0A7W8MW43-F1
#
_entry.id   AF-A0A7W8MW43-F1
#
_cell.length_a   1.000
_cell.length_b   1.000
_cell.length_c   1.000
_cell.angle_alpha   90.00
_cell.angle_beta   90.00
_cell.angle_gamma   90.00
#
_symmetry.space_group_name_H-M   'P 1'
#
loop_
_entity.id
_entity.type
_entity.pdbx_description
1 polymer ?
#
loop_
_entity_poly.entity_id
_entity_poly.type
_entity_poly.pdbx_seq_one_letter_code
_entity_poly.pdbx_strand_id
1 'polypeptide(L)'
;MKKKLLWFLILLLLISCSNNETGKESSDFVLFEGYVALKKEYNGKRLLVINDITKEDISSMSQDEILKYAANHDSFLFYVDEEYYKNINVGQKIRVWYTSPVQESKILQVGAEKIEVIDN
;
A
#
# COMPACT_ATOMS: atom_id res chain seq x y z
N MET A 1 46.56 17.25 40.52
CA MET A 1 46.19 18.00 39.28
C MET A 1 46.91 17.26 38.14
N LYS A 2 46.31 16.71 37.09
CA LYS A 2 45.30 17.24 36.17
C LYS A 2 44.54 16.04 35.55
N LYS A 3 43.24 15.94 35.84
CA LYS A 3 42.29 15.03 35.18
C LYS A 3 41.87 15.69 33.85
N LYS A 4 42.57 15.47 32.74
CA LYS A 4 42.10 15.90 31.40
C LYS A 4 42.68 14.99 30.31
N LEU A 5 42.21 13.75 30.25
CA LEU A 5 42.47 12.89 29.08
C LEU A 5 41.27 11.97 28.81
N LEU A 6 40.05 12.50 28.90
CA LEU A 6 38.84 11.74 28.63
C LEU A 6 37.78 12.61 27.93
N TRP A 7 38.19 13.37 26.91
CA TRP A 7 37.27 14.26 26.18
C TRP A 7 37.42 14.28 24.66
N PHE A 8 38.06 13.26 24.09
CA PHE A 8 38.20 13.14 22.63
C PHE A 8 37.41 11.97 22.01
N LEU A 9 36.67 11.20 22.81
CA LEU A 9 35.97 10.00 22.34
C LEU A 9 34.48 10.20 22.01
N ILE A 10 33.97 11.44 22.07
CA ILE A 10 32.53 11.74 21.87
C ILE A 10 32.22 12.32 20.47
N LEU A 11 33.24 12.64 19.67
CA LEU A 11 33.06 13.30 18.37
C LEU A 11 32.83 12.35 17.17
N LEU A 12 32.81 11.03 17.38
CA LEU A 12 32.68 10.03 16.31
C LEU A 12 31.27 9.43 16.14
N LEU A 13 30.27 9.91 16.88
CA LEU A 13 28.90 9.36 16.84
C LEU A 13 27.90 10.15 15.96
N LEU A 14 28.36 11.13 15.18
CA LEU A 14 27.50 11.90 14.28
C LEU A 14 27.75 11.60 12.80
N ILE A 15 28.03 10.34 12.45
CA ILE A 15 27.73 9.88 11.08
C ILE A 15 26.21 9.75 11.03
N SER A 16 25.56 10.89 10.82
CA SER A 16 24.20 10.98 10.37
C SER A 16 24.08 10.09 9.13
N CYS A 17 23.22 9.08 9.21
CA CYS A 17 22.72 8.42 8.02
C CYS A 17 22.05 9.51 7.19
N SER A 18 22.79 10.03 6.20
CA SER A 18 22.19 10.62 5.01
C SER A 18 21.33 9.50 4.45
N ASN A 19 20.03 9.56 4.70
CA ASN A 19 19.08 8.79 3.93
C ASN A 19 19.12 9.40 2.54
N ASN A 20 19.92 8.78 1.69
CA ASN A 20 19.90 9.02 0.27
C ASN A 20 18.51 8.53 -0.17
N GLU A 21 17.52 9.41 -0.13
CA GLU A 21 16.27 9.23 -0.86
C GLU A 21 16.63 9.34 -2.33
N THR A 22 17.23 8.27 -2.86
CA THR A 22 17.18 7.96 -4.28
C THR A 22 15.70 7.87 -4.59
N GLY A 23 15.13 8.97 -5.09
CA GLY A 23 13.73 9.01 -5.49
C GLY A 23 13.46 7.82 -6.41
N LYS A 24 12.39 7.07 -6.13
CA LYS A 24 12.00 5.89 -6.91
C LYS A 24 11.94 6.26 -8.38
N GLU A 25 12.68 5.55 -9.23
CA GLU A 25 12.64 5.81 -10.66
C GLU A 25 11.32 5.29 -11.23
N SER A 26 10.82 5.91 -12.31
CA SER A 26 9.54 5.53 -12.92
C SER A 26 9.47 4.06 -13.38
N SER A 27 10.62 3.41 -13.58
CA SER A 27 10.74 2.00 -13.94
C SER A 27 10.43 1.04 -12.80
N ASP A 28 10.39 1.51 -11.55
CA ASP A 28 10.25 0.64 -10.38
C ASP A 28 8.78 0.35 -10.01
N PHE A 29 7.86 1.08 -10.64
CA PHE A 29 6.43 0.94 -10.36
C PHE A 29 5.82 -0.23 -11.13
N VAL A 30 5.13 -1.08 -10.38
CA VAL A 30 4.24 -2.12 -10.91
C VAL A 30 2.83 -1.56 -11.01
N LEU A 31 2.15 -1.89 -12.10
CA LEU A 31 0.77 -1.48 -12.37
C LEU A 31 -0.19 -2.62 -12.02
N PHE A 32 -1.27 -2.30 -11.30
CA PHE A 32 -2.39 -3.20 -11.07
C PHE A 32 -3.71 -2.50 -11.33
N GLU A 33 -4.62 -3.16 -12.04
CA GLU A 33 -5.97 -2.65 -12.30
C GLU A 33 -7.01 -3.60 -11.72
N GLY A 34 -8.09 -3.05 -11.18
CA GLY A 34 -9.20 -3.86 -10.68
C GLY A 34 -10.29 -3.03 -10.04
N TYR A 35 -11.33 -3.71 -9.57
CA TYR A 35 -12.45 -3.06 -8.89
C TYR A 35 -12.23 -3.03 -7.38
N VAL A 36 -12.57 -1.91 -6.76
CA VAL A 36 -12.58 -1.76 -5.30
C VAL A 36 -13.75 -2.55 -4.75
N ALA A 37 -13.48 -3.73 -4.23
CA ALA A 37 -14.50 -4.64 -3.72
C ALA A 37 -14.87 -4.34 -2.26
N LEU A 38 -13.91 -3.89 -1.43
CA LEU A 38 -14.14 -3.54 -0.03
C LEU A 38 -13.23 -2.39 0.43
N LYS A 39 -13.71 -1.65 1.45
CA LYS A 39 -12.93 -0.72 2.25
C LYS A 39 -12.73 -1.30 3.65
N LYS A 40 -11.51 -1.28 4.16
CA LYS A 40 -11.16 -1.79 5.50
C LYS A 40 -10.41 -0.72 6.28
N GLU A 41 -10.75 -0.56 7.55
CA GLU A 41 -10.08 0.33 8.49
C GLU A 41 -9.65 -0.47 9.72
N TYR A 42 -8.55 -1.18 9.59
CA TYR A 42 -7.91 -1.91 10.69
C TYR A 42 -6.40 -1.82 10.51
N ASN A 43 -5.72 -1.18 11.47
CA ASN A 43 -4.30 -0.84 11.36
C ASN A 43 -3.98 -0.12 10.04
N GLY A 44 -4.72 0.97 9.77
CA GLY A 44 -4.63 1.78 8.55
C GLY A 44 -5.84 1.65 7.63
N LYS A 45 -5.89 2.53 6.64
CA LYS A 45 -6.93 2.59 5.61
C LYS A 45 -6.53 1.75 4.42
N ARG A 46 -7.43 0.86 3.99
CA ARG A 46 -7.13 -0.10 2.92
C ARG A 46 -8.27 -0.26 1.93
N LEU A 47 -7.88 -0.43 0.67
CA LEU A 47 -8.77 -0.78 -0.43
C LEU A 47 -8.46 -2.22 -0.85
N LEU A 48 -9.47 -3.09 -0.82
CA LEU A 48 -9.38 -4.40 -1.46
C LEU A 48 -9.70 -4.24 -2.94
N VAL A 49 -8.74 -4.55 -3.80
CA VAL A 49 -8.86 -4.41 -5.25
C VAL A 49 -8.67 -5.77 -5.88
N ILE A 50 -9.60 -6.17 -6.75
CA ILE A 50 -9.63 -7.48 -7.39
C ILE A 50 -9.71 -7.27 -8.90
N ASN A 51 -8.84 -7.93 -9.67
CA ASN A 51 -8.70 -7.68 -11.11
C ASN A 51 -9.93 -8.16 -11.91
N ASP A 52 -10.45 -9.33 -11.57
CA ASP A 52 -11.38 -10.11 -12.38
C ASP A 52 -12.78 -10.25 -11.77
N ILE A 53 -13.19 -9.27 -10.95
CA ILE A 53 -14.54 -9.16 -10.39
C ILE A 53 -15.36 -8.09 -11.13
N THR A 54 -16.70 -8.21 -11.15
CA THR A 54 -17.58 -7.15 -11.70
C THR A 54 -18.26 -6.31 -10.61
N LYS A 55 -18.87 -5.19 -10.99
CA LYS A 55 -19.68 -4.37 -10.06
C LYS A 55 -20.90 -5.14 -9.58
N GLU A 56 -21.51 -5.92 -10.47
CA GLU A 56 -22.66 -6.77 -10.20
C GLU A 56 -22.32 -7.85 -9.18
N ASP A 57 -21.14 -8.49 -9.31
CA ASP A 57 -20.62 -9.44 -8.33
C ASP A 57 -20.45 -8.78 -6.95
N ILE A 58 -19.77 -7.63 -6.90
CA ILE A 58 -19.55 -6.88 -5.65
C ILE A 58 -20.88 -6.53 -4.96
N SER A 59 -21.90 -6.15 -5.74
CA SER A 59 -23.21 -5.77 -5.22
C SER A 59 -24.05 -6.96 -4.72
N SER A 60 -23.79 -8.16 -5.23
CA SER A 60 -24.56 -9.37 -4.93
C SER A 60 -23.93 -10.25 -3.86
N MET A 61 -22.61 -10.14 -3.66
CA MET A 61 -21.85 -10.91 -2.67
C MET A 61 -21.83 -10.23 -1.29
N SER A 62 -21.85 -11.05 -0.25
CA SER A 62 -21.51 -10.61 1.11
C SER A 62 -20.01 -10.28 1.24
N GLN A 63 -19.63 -9.55 2.30
CA GLN A 63 -18.22 -9.25 2.55
C GLN A 63 -17.36 -10.51 2.71
N ASP A 64 -17.89 -11.57 3.32
CA ASP A 64 -17.17 -12.83 3.51
C ASP A 64 -16.98 -13.59 2.18
N GLU A 65 -17.95 -13.51 1.28
CA GLU A 65 -17.84 -14.07 -0.08
C GLU A 65 -16.80 -13.31 -0.89
N ILE A 66 -16.79 -11.97 -0.83
CA ILE A 66 -15.76 -11.16 -1.48
C ILE A 66 -14.35 -11.50 -0.95
N LEU A 67 -14.19 -11.67 0.36
CA LEU A 67 -12.90 -12.03 0.95
C LEU A 67 -12.46 -13.45 0.55
N LYS A 68 -13.40 -14.39 0.45
CA LYS A 68 -13.10 -15.75 -0.05
C LYS A 68 -12.74 -15.73 -1.53
N TYR A 69 -13.42 -14.93 -2.34
CA TYR A 69 -13.14 -14.73 -3.76
C TYR A 69 -11.73 -14.15 -3.94
N ALA A 70 -11.46 -12.98 -3.33
CA ALA A 70 -10.16 -12.32 -3.40
C ALA A 70 -8.99 -13.24 -3.04
N ALA A 71 -9.14 -14.05 -1.99
CA ALA A 71 -8.10 -14.97 -1.53
C ALA A 71 -7.69 -16.08 -2.53
N ASN A 72 -8.42 -16.26 -3.64
CA ASN A 72 -8.12 -17.24 -4.67
C ASN A 72 -7.93 -16.60 -6.06
N HIS A 73 -7.88 -15.26 -6.11
CA HIS A 73 -7.85 -14.47 -7.34
C HIS A 73 -6.78 -13.38 -7.22
N ASP A 74 -6.40 -12.80 -8.36
CA ASP A 74 -5.43 -11.71 -8.41
C ASP A 74 -6.00 -10.48 -7.72
N SER A 75 -5.55 -10.26 -6.49
CA SER A 75 -6.08 -9.23 -5.61
C SER A 75 -5.04 -8.70 -4.64
N PHE A 76 -5.25 -7.44 -4.27
CA PHE A 76 -4.39 -6.71 -3.32
C PHE A 76 -5.23 -5.95 -2.30
N LEU A 77 -4.74 -5.92 -1.07
CA LEU A 77 -5.10 -4.93 -0.06
C LEU A 77 -4.08 -3.79 -0.10
N PHE A 78 -4.45 -2.71 -0.78
CA PHE A 78 -3.61 -1.53 -0.84
C PHE A 78 -3.76 -0.67 0.40
N TYR A 79 -2.65 -0.38 1.08
CA TYR A 79 -2.60 0.69 2.07
C TYR A 79 -2.67 2.03 1.35
N VAL A 80 -3.59 2.89 1.77
CA VAL A 80 -3.84 4.20 1.16
C VAL A 80 -3.90 5.28 2.22
N ASP A 81 -3.68 6.52 1.81
CA ASP A 81 -3.90 7.68 2.68
C ASP A 81 -5.40 8.00 2.89
N GLU A 82 -5.65 9.00 3.72
CA GLU A 82 -6.99 9.47 4.06
C GLU A 82 -7.75 10.01 2.83
N GLU A 83 -7.06 10.66 1.90
CA GLU A 83 -7.67 11.33 0.75
C GLU A 83 -8.20 10.29 -0.24
N TYR A 84 -7.36 9.34 -0.64
CA TYR A 84 -7.78 8.23 -1.50
C TYR A 84 -8.88 7.42 -0.84
N TYR A 85 -8.75 7.10 0.45
CA TYR A 85 -9.78 6.33 1.14
C TYR A 85 -11.12 7.05 1.20
N LYS A 86 -11.16 8.38 1.33
CA LYS A 86 -12.42 9.13 1.34
C LYS A 86 -13.07 9.23 -0.03
N ASN A 87 -12.26 9.46 -1.06
CA ASN A 87 -12.74 9.79 -2.39
C ASN A 87 -13.03 8.56 -3.26
N ILE A 88 -12.44 7.42 -2.95
CA ILE A 88 -12.66 6.17 -3.69
C ILE A 88 -13.76 5.34 -3.02
N ASN A 89 -14.72 4.92 -3.84
CA ASN A 89 -15.92 4.17 -3.45
C ASN A 89 -15.81 2.70 -3.87
N VAL A 90 -16.52 1.84 -3.13
CA VAL A 90 -16.71 0.44 -3.51
C VAL A 90 -17.46 0.38 -4.84
N GLY A 91 -17.01 -0.49 -5.74
CA GLY A 91 -17.53 -0.64 -7.10
C GLY A 91 -16.78 0.16 -8.17
N GLN A 92 -15.94 1.14 -7.80
CA GLN A 92 -15.13 1.86 -8.79
C GLN A 92 -13.98 0.98 -9.31
N LYS A 93 -13.66 1.12 -10.60
CA LYS A 93 -12.44 0.53 -11.17
C LYS A 93 -11.29 1.50 -11.01
N ILE A 94 -10.18 1.02 -10.49
CA ILE A 94 -8.98 1.81 -10.26
C ILE A 94 -7.75 1.18 -10.87
N ARG A 95 -6.78 2.02 -11.17
CA ARG A 95 -5.41 1.69 -11.54
C ARG A 95 -4.49 2.13 -10.41
N VAL A 96 -3.68 1.22 -9.91
CA VAL A 96 -2.77 1.41 -8.78
C VAL A 96 -1.35 1.19 -9.21
N TRP A 97 -0.48 2.14 -8.89
CA TRP A 97 0.97 1.98 -8.98
C TRP A 97 1.51 1.64 -7.60
N TYR A 98 2.34 0.60 -7.50
CA TYR A 98 2.99 0.20 -6.25
C TYR A 98 4.42 -0.28 -6.50
N THR A 99 5.22 -0.39 -5.45
CA THR A 99 6.57 -0.96 -5.52
C THR A 99 6.72 -2.13 -4.57
N SER A 100 7.59 -3.07 -4.92
CA SER A 100 8.06 -4.12 -3.99
C SER A 100 8.78 -3.52 -2.76
N PRO A 101 8.82 -4.22 -1.62
CA PRO A 101 8.28 -5.57 -1.39
C PRO A 101 6.78 -5.57 -1.07
N VAL A 102 6.10 -6.62 -1.52
CA VAL A 102 4.71 -6.93 -1.14
C VAL A 102 4.74 -7.76 0.15
N GLN A 103 3.81 -7.50 1.07
CA GLN A 103 3.60 -8.34 2.23
C GLN A 103 2.79 -9.59 1.82
N GLU A 104 3.44 -10.75 1.91
CA GLU A 104 2.80 -12.04 1.67
C GLU A 104 1.75 -12.35 2.73
N SER A 105 0.53 -12.62 2.27
CA SER A 105 -0.58 -13.07 3.10
C SER A 105 -1.61 -13.76 2.18
N LYS A 106 -2.76 -14.22 2.72
CA LYS A 106 -3.80 -14.85 1.88
C LYS A 106 -4.30 -13.92 0.77
N ILE A 107 -4.30 -12.61 1.03
CA ILE A 107 -4.47 -11.55 0.04
C ILE A 107 -3.22 -10.68 0.12
N LEU A 108 -2.54 -10.46 -0.99
CA LEU A 108 -1.30 -9.67 -0.99
C LEU A 108 -1.56 -8.26 -0.46
N GLN A 109 -0.62 -7.69 0.29
CA GLN A 109 -0.78 -6.35 0.85
C GLN A 109 0.42 -5.48 0.50
N VAL A 110 0.17 -4.24 0.08
CA VAL A 110 1.24 -3.31 -0.33
C VAL A 110 0.79 -1.87 -0.24
N GLY A 111 1.73 -0.92 -0.09
CA GLY A 111 1.43 0.50 -0.17
C GLY A 111 1.12 0.93 -1.60
N ALA A 112 0.08 1.74 -1.78
CA ALA A 112 -0.15 2.42 -3.05
C ALA A 112 0.72 3.69 -3.13
N GLU A 113 1.37 3.88 -4.27
CA GLU A 113 2.17 5.07 -4.58
C GLU A 113 1.32 6.11 -5.31
N LYS A 114 0.43 5.64 -6.18
CA LYS A 114 -0.54 6.45 -6.91
C LYS A 114 -1.78 5.63 -7.21
N ILE A 115 -2.94 6.29 -7.20
CA ILE A 115 -4.20 5.69 -7.63
C ILE A 115 -4.90 6.60 -8.63
N GLU A 116 -5.42 6.01 -9.70
CA GLU A 116 -6.27 6.67 -10.69
C GLU A 116 -7.61 5.94 -10.77
N VAL A 117 -8.72 6.67 -10.66
CA VAL A 117 -10.06 6.12 -10.93
C VAL A 117 -10.29 6.12 -12.43
N ILE A 118 -10.55 4.93 -12.99
CA ILE A 118 -10.71 4.73 -14.44
C ILE A 118 -12.15 4.36 -14.84
N ASP A 119 -13.01 3.97 -13.87
CA ASP A 119 -14.45 3.77 -14.07
C ASP A 119 -15.25 3.97 -12.75
N ASN A 120 -16.47 4.49 -12.85
CA ASN A 120 -17.36 4.82 -11.71
C ASN A 120 -18.41 3.76 -11.47
#